data_AF-A0A833GCQ2-F1
#
_entry.id   AF-A0A833GCQ2-F1
#
_cell.length_a   1.000
_cell.length_b   1.000
_cell.length_c   1.000
_cell.angle_alpha   90.00
_cell.angle_beta   90.00
_cell.angle_gamma   90.00
#
_symmetry.space_group_name_H-M   'P 1'
#
loop_
_entity.id
_entity.type
_entity.pdbx_description
1 polymer ?
#
loop_
_entity_poly.entity_id
_entity_poly.type
_entity_poly.pdbx_seq_one_letter_code
_entity_poly.pdbx_strand_id
1 'polypeptide(L)' 'DRRLVEPALLTEGEIAWLDGYHARVAETIAPLVDKQTEAWLRAMTQPLL' A
#
# COMPACT_ATOMS: atom_id res chain seq x y z
N ASP A 1 2.51 -0.14 5.99
CA ASP A 1 2.63 1.16 6.69
C ASP A 1 3.74 1.95 6.03
N ARG A 2 3.46 3.18 5.61
CA ARG A 2 4.40 4.03 4.86
C ARG A 2 5.10 5.09 5.73
N ARG A 3 4.79 5.18 7.03
CA ARG A 3 5.27 6.26 7.92
C ARG A 3 6.79 6.32 8.11
N LEU A 4 7.49 5.21 7.89
CA LEU A 4 8.95 5.11 8.03
C LEU A 4 9.67 5.07 6.68
N VAL A 5 8.95 5.33 5.59
CA VAL A 5 9.53 5.41 4.25
C VAL A 5 9.79 6.88 3.95
N GLU A 6 11.02 7.22 3.58
CA GLU A 6 11.40 8.53 3.05
C GLU A 6 11.43 8.43 1.51
N PRO A 7 10.40 8.91 0.78
CA PRO A 7 10.31 8.75 -0.67
C PRO A 7 11.49 9.37 -1.42
N ALA A 8 12.11 10.41 -0.87
CA ALA A 8 13.26 11.06 -1.50
C ALA A 8 14.53 10.17 -1.53
N LEU A 9 14.56 9.08 -0.77
CA LEU A 9 15.66 8.10 -0.78
C LEU A 9 15.43 6.93 -1.75
N LEU A 10 14.24 6.85 -2.36
CA LEU A 10 13.87 5.78 -3.28
C LEU A 10 14.01 6.25 -4.72
N THR A 11 14.35 5.31 -5.60
CA THR A 11 14.22 5.49 -7.05
C THR A 11 12.75 5.41 -7.47
N GLU A 12 12.44 5.99 -8.63
CA GLU A 12 11.10 5.88 -9.24
C GLU A 12 10.64 4.42 -9.42
N GLY A 13 11.57 3.52 -9.74
CA GLY A 13 11.28 2.09 -9.89
C GLY A 13 10.93 1.42 -8.57
N GLU A 14 11.58 1.79 -7.47
CA GLU A 14 11.26 1.26 -6.13
C GLU A 14 9.91 1.78 -5.63
N ILE A 15 9.59 3.05 -5.91
CA ILE A 15 8.28 3.63 -5.60
C ILE A 15 7.19 2.89 -6.39
N ALA A 16 7.35 2.77 -7.71
CA ALA A 16 6.39 2.08 -8.57
C ALA A 16 6.21 0.60 -8.15
N TRP A 17 7.28 -0.07 -7.75
CA TRP A 17 7.21 -1.43 -7.23
C TRP A 17 6.42 -1.51 -5.92
N LEU A 18 6.67 -0.61 -4.96
CA LEU A 18 5.99 -0.60 -3.68
C LEU A 18 4.50 -0.27 -3.82
N ASP A 19 4.17 0.69 -4.68
CA ASP A 19 2.78 1.07 -4.97
C ASP A 19 2.03 -0.07 -5.66
N GLY A 20 2.66 -0.72 -6.64
CA GLY A 20 2.09 -1.91 -7.29
C GLY A 20 1.91 -3.08 -6.32
N TYR A 21 2.86 -3.30 -5.42
CA TYR A 21 2.75 -4.31 -4.37
C TYR A 21 1.57 -4.02 -3.43
N HIS A 22 1.47 -2.80 -2.93
CA HIS A 22 0.38 -2.39 -2.05
C HIS A 22 -0.99 -2.46 -2.73
N ALA A 23 -1.10 -2.06 -4.00
CA ALA A 23 -2.32 -2.20 -4.79
C ALA A 23 -2.76 -3.67 -4.87
N ARG A 24 -1.83 -4.57 -5.23
CA ARG A 24 -2.12 -6.01 -5.30
C ARG A 24 -2.57 -6.58 -3.96
N VAL A 25 -1.91 -6.19 -2.86
CA VAL A 25 -2.31 -6.62 -1.50
C VAL A 25 -3.71 -6.13 -1.16
N ALA A 26 -4.01 -4.86 -1.45
CA ALA A 26 -5.33 -4.29 -1.20
C ALA A 26 -6.41 -5.06 -1.98
N GLU A 27 -6.22 -5.27 -3.28
CA GLU A 27 -7.18 -5.98 -4.14
C GLU A 27 -7.40 -7.43 -3.71
N THR A 28 -6.33 -8.12 -3.33
CA THR A 28 -6.38 -9.55 -3.00
C THR A 28 -6.96 -9.81 -1.61
N ILE A 29 -6.60 -8.98 -0.62
CA ILE A 29 -6.90 -9.26 0.80
C ILE A 29 -8.13 -8.50 1.30
N ALA A 30 -8.43 -7.31 0.77
CA ALA A 30 -9.61 -6.53 1.17
C ALA A 30 -10.94 -7.31 1.15
N PRO A 31 -11.26 -8.13 0.13
CA PRO A 31 -12.54 -8.86 0.11
C PRO A 31 -12.57 -10.06 1.07
N LEU A 32 -11.44 -10.45 1.67
CA LEU A 32 -11.31 -11.63 2.52
C LEU A 32 -11.40 -11.31 4.03
N VAL A 33 -11.48 -10.03 4.37
CA VAL A 33 -11.48 -9.54 5.75
C VAL A 33 -12.78 -8.81 6.08
N ASP A 34 -13.03 -8.58 7.36
CA ASP A 34 -14.18 -7.80 7.80
C ASP A 34 -14.09 -6.34 7.35
N LYS A 35 -15.22 -5.62 7.41
CA LYS A 35 -15.31 -4.25 6.90
C LYS A 35 -14.40 -3.24 7.60
N GLN A 36 -14.13 -3.44 8.89
CA GLN A 36 -13.24 -2.56 9.62
C GLN A 36 -11.79 -2.78 9.19
N THR A 37 -11.37 -4.05 9.08
CA THR A 37 -10.04 -4.42 8.60
C THR A 37 -9.84 -4.04 7.14
N GLU A 38 -10.87 -4.16 6.30
CA GLU A 38 -10.86 -3.74 4.90
C GLU A 38 -10.54 -2.24 4.78
N ALA A 39 -11.26 -1.40 5.54
CA ALA A 39 -11.07 0.04 5.53
C ALA A 39 -9.65 0.43 6.00
N TRP A 40 -9.17 -0.22 7.07
CA TRP A 40 -7.81 -0.03 7.56
C TRP A 40 -6.76 -0.44 6.50
N LEU A 41 -6.94 -1.61 5.87
CA LEU A 41 -6.00 -2.12 4.88
C LEU A 41 -5.88 -1.15 3.72
N ARG A 42 -7.01 -0.70 3.16
CA ARG A 42 -7.04 0.27 2.05
C ARG A 42 -6.34 1.58 2.40
N ALA A 43 -6.48 2.08 3.63
CA ALA A 43 -5.76 3.28 4.07
C ALA A 43 -4.24 3.04 4.15
N MET A 44 -3.83 1.87 4.63
CA MET A 44 -2.42 1.50 4.80
C MET A 44 -1.71 1.11 3.49
N THR A 45 -2.46 0.84 2.42
CA THR A 45 -1.94 0.43 1.10
C THR A 45 -2.17 1.45 -0.02
N GLN A 46 -2.52 2.70 0.30
CA GLN A 46 -2.44 3.80 -0.67
C GLN A 46 -1.04 3.93 -1.33
N PRO A 47 -0.95 4.53 -2.53
CA PRO A 47 0.32 4.89 -3.15
C PRO A 47 1.17 5.82 -2.27
N LEU A 48 2.48 5.85 -2.52
CA LEU A 48 3.40 6.85 -1.97
C LEU A 48 3.32 8.18 -2.74
N LEU A 49 2.99 8.13 -4.04
CA LEU A 49 2.83 9.28 -4.93
C LEU A 49 1.46 9.29 -5.61
#